data_AF-A0AAV6FMI7-F1
#
_entry.id   AF-A0AAV6FMI7-F1
#
_cell.length_a   1.000
_cell.length_b   1.000
_cell.length_c   1.000
_cell.angle_alpha   90.00
_cell.angle_beta   90.00
_cell.angle_gamma   90.00
#
_symmetry.space_group_name_H-M   'P 1'
#
loop_
_entity.id
_entity.type
_entity.pdbx_description
1 polymer ?
#
loop_
_entity_poly.entity_id
_entity_poly.type
_entity_poly.pdbx_seq_one_letter_code
_entity_poly.pdbx_strand_id
1 'polypeptide(L)'
;MKIRVVQIWGFLLTVLGWIFIACSMAMEGWKVTSIGGQGGMSVMDVAWYWSSLWRTCFTDSTAVTNCYDFPVLWSVENNIQIVRALLMGGLTTGMLGFILSLLGMECTYIGGKDKEKNRTLFVGGISHCIAGIAAASGYAVYAVYVSAEFFNPNFDGLKFDLGTPLFLGWAGSAFHVAGGIFHLVSVYKIWALAYSAPVLVAPPQPVQEDGPNASTVFSTVSEISSKPSSVSELSSRTNLSTVSGITEKTGHLSKSRRSSKSDQSVRSKMSERSDKSRRVSHPTLGTMQYRTLVMYMEIGCFVSCLSGWILICSTLPTEYWTFSEVGSVVLTTSNYYSNLWMDCISDSTGVSDCKYYPSLLALSVFLHVCRALAIVSVILGFWAGVLTFIGMKCTKIGGSEMANARVTFAASVTYLASGFSGLIVYSWWGNKVRSEFVDPNFRAQKFEIGAAVFIGWGGSSLVIAAASVMCYFSGREVFYKNGNKRQPRSYATVRSRSYVTARTRTYMLPGSSRPALTFSGSSRRPTPVPPLFSGQVSLASQETRSSRTKQPRGRDSFV
;
A
#
# COMPACT_ATOMS: atom_id res chain seq x y z
N MET A 1 10.79 5.07 -20.16
CA MET A 1 10.64 4.48 -18.80
C MET A 1 10.76 2.96 -18.88
N LYS A 2 11.17 2.30 -17.79
CA LYS A 2 10.99 0.84 -17.62
C LYS A 2 9.50 0.56 -17.35
N ILE A 3 8.92 -0.48 -17.95
CA ILE A 3 7.46 -0.75 -17.93
C ILE A 3 6.90 -0.81 -16.49
N ARG A 4 7.62 -1.46 -15.58
CA ARG A 4 7.33 -1.51 -14.13
C ARG A 4 7.09 -0.14 -13.48
N VAL A 5 7.81 0.90 -13.91
CA VAL A 5 7.65 2.26 -13.35
C VAL A 5 6.28 2.82 -13.72
N VAL A 6 5.82 2.59 -14.94
CA VAL A 6 4.48 2.98 -15.40
C VAL A 6 3.40 2.20 -14.63
N GLN A 7 3.61 0.89 -14.40
CA GLN A 7 2.69 0.05 -13.65
C GLN A 7 2.58 0.47 -12.17
N ILE A 8 3.70 0.77 -11.52
CA ILE A 8 3.73 1.26 -10.14
C ILE A 8 3.06 2.63 -10.03
N TRP A 9 3.34 3.58 -10.93
CA TRP A 9 2.63 4.86 -10.96
C TRP A 9 1.14 4.70 -11.24
N GLY A 10 0.74 3.80 -12.13
CA GLY A 10 -0.67 3.50 -12.38
C GLY A 10 -1.39 2.93 -11.14
N PHE A 11 -0.71 2.08 -10.38
CA PHE A 11 -1.22 1.56 -9.10
C PHE A 11 -1.33 2.64 -8.03
N LEU A 12 -0.32 3.50 -7.88
CA LEU A 12 -0.36 4.60 -6.90
C LEU A 12 -1.45 5.64 -7.23
N LEU A 13 -1.63 5.99 -8.52
CA LEU A 13 -2.68 6.91 -8.96
C LEU A 13 -4.08 6.33 -8.79
N THR A 14 -4.28 5.04 -9.08
CA THR A 14 -5.57 4.38 -8.84
C THR A 14 -5.89 4.31 -7.35
N VAL A 15 -4.92 3.94 -6.49
CA VAL A 15 -5.12 3.92 -5.02
C VAL A 15 -5.47 5.30 -4.48
N LEU A 16 -4.74 6.34 -4.90
CA LEU A 16 -5.05 7.72 -4.52
C LEU A 16 -6.44 8.16 -5.00
N GLY A 17 -6.79 7.83 -6.24
CA GLY A 17 -8.08 8.15 -6.85
C GLY A 17 -9.25 7.52 -6.10
N TRP A 18 -9.16 6.23 -5.78
CA TRP A 18 -10.19 5.52 -5.01
C TRP A 18 -10.35 6.08 -3.60
N ILE A 19 -9.24 6.40 -2.92
CA ILE A 19 -9.29 7.05 -1.59
C ILE A 19 -10.01 8.40 -1.69
N PHE A 20 -9.74 9.22 -2.71
CA PHE A 20 -10.41 10.51 -2.90
C PHE A 20 -11.91 10.36 -3.21
N ILE A 21 -12.30 9.35 -4.00
CA ILE A 21 -13.72 9.03 -4.26
C ILE A 21 -14.41 8.55 -2.97
N ALA A 22 -13.78 7.65 -2.22
CA ALA A 22 -14.33 7.13 -0.96
C ALA A 22 -14.47 8.23 0.11
N CYS A 23 -13.44 9.08 0.27
CA CYS A 23 -13.49 10.21 1.18
C CYS A 23 -14.57 11.23 0.78
N SER A 24 -14.69 11.60 -0.50
CA SER A 24 -15.73 12.55 -0.93
C SER A 24 -17.15 11.98 -0.79
N MET A 25 -17.36 10.68 -1.02
CA MET A 25 -18.64 10.02 -0.75
C MET A 25 -18.98 10.01 0.76
N ALA A 26 -17.98 10.05 1.65
CA ALA A 26 -18.16 10.13 3.09
C ALA A 26 -18.16 11.58 3.65
N MET A 27 -17.86 12.60 2.83
CA MET A 27 -17.87 13.99 3.27
C MET A 27 -19.27 14.62 3.24
N GLU A 28 -19.48 15.51 4.20
CA GLU A 28 -20.66 16.36 4.34
C GLU A 28 -20.55 17.61 3.44
N GLY A 29 -21.64 18.38 3.31
CA GLY A 29 -21.66 19.61 2.51
C GLY A 29 -21.36 19.43 1.01
N TRP A 30 -22.09 18.54 0.32
CA TRP A 30 -22.07 18.40 -1.14
C TRP A 30 -22.78 19.56 -1.88
N LYS A 31 -23.85 20.10 -1.30
CA LYS A 31 -24.40 21.42 -1.66
C LYS A 31 -24.56 22.26 -0.40
N VAL A 32 -24.26 23.56 -0.48
CA VAL A 32 -24.20 24.48 0.68
C VAL A 32 -24.82 25.84 0.36
N THR A 33 -25.39 26.53 1.35
CA THR A 33 -25.87 27.92 1.24
C THR A 33 -26.01 28.57 2.62
N SER A 34 -25.95 29.90 2.67
CA SER A 34 -26.04 30.69 3.91
C SER A 34 -27.15 31.74 3.81
N ILE A 35 -28.08 31.71 4.76
CA ILE A 35 -29.10 32.75 4.92
C ILE A 35 -28.63 33.76 5.96
N GLY A 36 -28.77 35.05 5.64
CA GLY A 36 -28.41 36.18 6.51
C GLY A 36 -27.29 37.03 5.90
N GLY A 37 -27.62 38.23 5.40
CA GLY A 37 -26.61 39.06 4.74
C GLY A 37 -27.04 40.37 4.05
N GLN A 38 -28.30 40.80 4.09
CA GLN A 38 -28.70 42.12 3.55
C GLN A 38 -30.00 42.64 4.19
N GLY A 39 -29.88 43.66 5.06
CA GLY A 39 -31.02 44.31 5.71
C GLY A 39 -30.65 44.82 7.12
N GLY A 40 -30.84 46.12 7.38
CA GLY A 40 -30.58 46.71 8.69
C GLY A 40 -31.78 46.63 9.63
N MET A 41 -31.52 46.56 10.95
CA MET A 41 -32.51 46.64 12.04
C MET A 41 -33.51 45.48 12.17
N SER A 42 -33.03 44.25 12.21
CA SER A 42 -33.49 43.24 13.19
C SER A 42 -32.35 42.25 13.46
N VAL A 43 -32.43 41.44 14.52
CA VAL A 43 -31.57 40.26 14.65
C VAL A 43 -32.05 39.25 13.62
N MET A 44 -31.25 39.06 12.57
CA MET A 44 -31.44 38.01 11.57
C MET A 44 -30.47 36.88 11.92
N ASP A 45 -31.00 35.72 12.31
CA ASP A 45 -30.19 34.54 12.61
C ASP A 45 -29.43 34.07 11.37
N VAL A 46 -28.09 34.10 11.45
CA VAL A 46 -27.21 33.66 10.36
C VAL A 46 -27.19 32.14 10.35
N ALA A 47 -27.87 31.55 9.36
CA ALA A 47 -28.16 30.13 9.34
C ALA A 47 -27.60 29.44 8.09
N TRP A 48 -27.11 28.22 8.26
CA TRP A 48 -26.33 27.49 7.25
C TRP A 48 -27.03 26.20 6.84
N TYR A 49 -27.51 26.14 5.60
CA TYR A 49 -28.11 24.93 5.04
C TYR A 49 -27.06 24.17 4.25
N TRP A 50 -26.96 22.87 4.50
CA TRP A 50 -26.09 21.98 3.74
C TRP A 50 -26.72 20.60 3.52
N SER A 51 -26.36 19.93 2.43
CA SER A 51 -26.79 18.56 2.17
C SER A 51 -25.63 17.72 1.64
N SER A 52 -25.62 16.45 2.00
CA SER A 52 -24.70 15.41 1.54
C SER A 52 -25.44 14.39 0.66
N LEU A 53 -24.80 13.27 0.32
CA LEU A 53 -25.48 12.11 -0.25
C LEU A 53 -26.33 11.31 0.76
N TRP A 54 -26.20 11.59 2.07
CA TRP A 54 -26.74 10.77 3.14
C TRP A 54 -27.83 11.47 3.95
N ARG A 55 -27.73 12.80 4.09
CA ARG A 55 -28.63 13.64 4.87
C ARG A 55 -28.65 15.08 4.38
N THR A 56 -29.67 15.82 4.78
CA THR A 56 -29.70 17.29 4.71
C THR A 56 -29.74 17.87 6.12
N CYS A 57 -29.12 19.03 6.35
CA CYS A 57 -29.01 19.65 7.65
C CYS A 57 -29.09 21.18 7.59
N PHE A 58 -29.49 21.75 8.72
CA PHE A 58 -29.65 23.17 8.98
C PHE A 58 -28.92 23.53 10.27
N THR A 59 -27.93 24.43 10.21
CA THR A 59 -27.28 24.97 11.41
C THR A 59 -27.84 26.34 11.74
N ASP A 60 -28.41 26.48 12.93
CA ASP A 60 -28.95 27.71 13.48
C ASP A 60 -27.86 28.64 14.07
N SER A 61 -28.18 29.90 14.36
CA SER A 61 -27.26 30.88 14.97
C SER A 61 -26.70 30.43 16.32
N THR A 62 -27.44 29.56 17.03
CA THR A 62 -27.02 28.92 18.29
C THR A 62 -25.94 27.83 18.14
N ALA A 63 -25.49 27.56 16.91
CA ALA A 63 -24.57 26.49 16.52
C ALA A 63 -25.06 25.08 16.92
N VAL A 64 -26.38 24.87 16.86
CA VAL A 64 -27.03 23.55 16.82
C VAL A 64 -27.34 23.23 15.37
N THR A 65 -27.11 21.98 14.96
CA THR A 65 -27.29 21.50 13.58
C THR A 65 -28.38 20.44 13.53
N ASN A 66 -29.54 20.82 13.03
CA ASN A 66 -30.71 19.95 12.91
C ASN A 66 -30.62 19.23 11.57
N CYS A 67 -30.50 17.90 11.62
CA CYS A 67 -30.30 17.03 10.46
C CYS A 67 -31.51 16.13 10.21
N TYR A 68 -31.72 15.77 8.94
CA TYR A 68 -32.66 14.74 8.51
C TYR A 68 -31.90 13.75 7.62
N ASP A 69 -31.68 12.54 8.15
CA ASP A 69 -31.05 11.45 7.41
C ASP A 69 -32.02 10.88 6.37
N PHE A 70 -31.54 10.72 5.12
CA PHE A 70 -32.40 10.20 4.06
C PHE A 70 -32.72 8.72 4.31
N PRO A 71 -34.00 8.33 4.44
CA PRO A 71 -34.37 6.95 4.76
C PRO A 71 -33.94 5.96 3.68
N VAL A 72 -34.00 4.67 4.04
CA VAL A 72 -33.74 3.45 3.26
C VAL A 72 -33.38 3.71 1.79
N LEU A 73 -32.14 3.42 1.39
CA LEU A 73 -31.43 3.60 0.09
C LEU A 73 -32.21 3.94 -1.22
N TRP A 74 -33.46 3.52 -1.36
CA TRP A 74 -34.37 3.69 -2.49
C TRP A 74 -35.47 4.75 -2.28
N SER A 75 -35.57 5.33 -1.07
CA SER A 75 -36.60 6.30 -0.64
C SER A 75 -36.01 7.72 -0.53
N VAL A 76 -35.25 8.11 -1.56
CA VAL A 76 -34.58 9.42 -1.67
C VAL A 76 -34.80 9.97 -3.08
N GLU A 77 -34.58 11.27 -3.29
CA GLU A 77 -34.65 11.91 -4.60
C GLU A 77 -33.85 11.13 -5.69
N ASN A 78 -34.41 10.99 -6.90
CA ASN A 78 -33.86 10.15 -7.97
C ASN A 78 -32.43 10.53 -8.39
N ASN A 79 -32.10 11.84 -8.37
CA ASN A 79 -30.76 12.39 -8.55
C ASN A 79 -29.75 11.76 -7.56
N ILE A 80 -30.02 11.79 -6.25
CA ILE A 80 -29.17 11.27 -5.18
C ILE A 80 -29.09 9.74 -5.29
N GLN A 81 -30.18 9.06 -5.63
CA GLN A 81 -30.19 7.62 -5.84
C GLN A 81 -29.26 7.19 -6.99
N ILE A 82 -29.32 7.87 -8.15
CA ILE A 82 -28.43 7.63 -9.29
C ILE A 82 -26.97 7.88 -8.92
N VAL A 83 -26.69 8.98 -8.22
CA VAL A 83 -25.33 9.36 -7.80
C VAL A 83 -24.76 8.37 -6.78
N ARG A 84 -25.54 7.94 -5.78
CA ARG A 84 -25.20 6.85 -4.85
C ARG A 84 -24.85 5.57 -5.60
N ALA A 85 -25.67 5.16 -6.57
CA ALA A 85 -25.45 3.93 -7.34
C ALA A 85 -24.17 3.99 -8.20
N LEU A 86 -23.91 5.11 -8.87
CA LEU A 86 -22.72 5.33 -9.68
C LEU A 86 -21.43 5.33 -8.83
N LEU A 87 -21.45 5.97 -7.66
CA LEU A 87 -20.29 6.04 -6.77
C LEU A 87 -20.01 4.70 -6.07
N MET A 88 -21.04 4.03 -5.55
CA MET A 88 -20.90 2.70 -4.94
C MET A 88 -20.43 1.67 -5.99
N GLY A 89 -21.03 1.65 -7.17
CA GLY A 89 -20.63 0.80 -8.28
C GLY A 89 -19.21 1.10 -8.78
N GLY A 90 -18.82 2.38 -8.81
CA GLY A 90 -17.46 2.82 -9.09
C GLY A 90 -16.46 2.31 -8.06
N LEU A 91 -16.74 2.50 -6.77
CA LEU A 91 -15.88 2.05 -5.67
C LEU A 91 -15.71 0.52 -5.64
N THR A 92 -16.78 -0.26 -5.82
CA THR A 92 -16.70 -1.73 -5.85
C THR A 92 -15.95 -2.24 -7.09
N THR A 93 -16.19 -1.65 -8.26
CA THR A 93 -15.45 -1.97 -9.49
C THR A 93 -13.97 -1.59 -9.37
N GLY A 94 -13.67 -0.47 -8.70
CA GLY A 94 -12.32 -0.02 -8.37
C GLY A 94 -11.58 -1.01 -7.45
N MET A 95 -12.26 -1.56 -6.44
CA MET A 95 -11.71 -2.58 -5.54
C MET A 95 -11.38 -3.89 -6.26
N LEU A 96 -12.29 -4.37 -7.12
CA LEU A 96 -12.00 -5.52 -8.00
C LEU A 96 -10.77 -5.24 -8.88
N GLY A 97 -10.69 -4.02 -9.44
CA GLY A 97 -9.54 -3.57 -10.21
C GLY A 97 -8.22 -3.62 -9.44
N PHE A 98 -8.19 -3.24 -8.16
CA PHE A 98 -6.95 -3.32 -7.38
C PHE A 98 -6.45 -4.74 -7.20
N ILE A 99 -7.37 -5.67 -6.94
CA ILE A 99 -7.04 -7.09 -6.80
C ILE A 99 -6.43 -7.59 -8.12
N LEU A 100 -7.08 -7.32 -9.26
CA LEU A 100 -6.59 -7.72 -10.58
C LEU A 100 -5.25 -7.05 -10.94
N SER A 101 -5.09 -5.76 -10.67
CA SER A 101 -3.85 -5.02 -10.91
C SER A 101 -2.69 -5.54 -10.05
N LEU A 102 -2.91 -5.79 -8.75
CA LEU A 102 -1.92 -6.39 -7.85
C LEU A 102 -1.45 -7.77 -8.34
N LEU A 103 -2.37 -8.62 -8.80
CA LEU A 103 -2.06 -9.93 -9.36
C LEU A 103 -1.31 -9.84 -10.71
N GLY A 104 -1.66 -8.85 -11.54
CA GLY A 104 -1.18 -8.73 -12.92
C GLY A 104 0.18 -8.03 -13.12
N MET A 105 0.59 -7.11 -12.23
CA MET A 105 1.80 -6.30 -12.42
C MET A 105 3.10 -7.12 -12.59
N GLU A 106 4.04 -6.65 -13.42
CA GLU A 106 5.39 -7.23 -13.56
C GLU A 106 6.10 -7.36 -12.20
N CYS A 107 5.88 -6.40 -11.30
CA CYS A 107 6.47 -6.37 -9.96
C CYS A 107 5.78 -7.31 -8.95
N THR A 108 4.88 -8.21 -9.36
CA THR A 108 4.31 -9.24 -8.46
C THR A 108 4.66 -10.65 -8.95
N TYR A 109 5.36 -11.47 -8.15
CA TYR A 109 5.86 -12.80 -8.57
C TYR A 109 4.96 -13.97 -8.12
N ILE A 110 3.65 -13.90 -8.36
CA ILE A 110 2.69 -14.92 -7.89
C ILE A 110 2.85 -16.31 -8.53
N GLY A 111 3.50 -16.38 -9.70
CA GLY A 111 3.61 -17.61 -10.50
C GLY A 111 2.44 -17.73 -11.47
N GLY A 112 2.76 -18.03 -12.73
CA GLY A 112 1.84 -17.94 -13.88
C GLY A 112 2.60 -17.46 -15.11
N LYS A 113 2.01 -17.60 -16.30
CA LYS A 113 2.65 -17.14 -17.55
C LYS A 113 2.49 -15.64 -17.69
N ASP A 114 3.47 -14.95 -18.27
CA ASP A 114 3.39 -13.50 -18.46
C ASP A 114 2.18 -13.07 -19.30
N LYS A 115 1.72 -13.92 -20.23
CA LYS A 115 0.45 -13.72 -20.98
C LYS A 115 -0.78 -13.67 -20.08
N GLU A 116 -0.83 -14.51 -19.04
CA GLU A 116 -1.95 -14.57 -18.07
C GLU A 116 -1.90 -13.35 -17.14
N LYS A 117 -0.71 -12.99 -16.66
CA LYS A 117 -0.49 -11.76 -15.88
C LYS A 117 -0.89 -10.49 -16.65
N ASN A 118 -0.45 -10.36 -17.90
CA ASN A 118 -0.77 -9.22 -18.75
C ASN A 118 -2.27 -9.13 -19.04
N ARG A 119 -2.98 -10.26 -19.21
CA ARG A 119 -4.45 -10.29 -19.32
C ARG A 119 -5.11 -9.81 -18.02
N THR A 120 -4.62 -10.24 -16.87
CA THR A 120 -5.15 -9.84 -15.55
C THR A 120 -4.97 -8.34 -15.31
N LEU A 121 -3.78 -7.80 -15.62
CA LEU A 121 -3.49 -6.36 -15.54
C LEU A 121 -4.32 -5.53 -16.53
N PHE A 122 -4.60 -6.07 -17.73
CA PHE A 122 -5.46 -5.41 -18.72
C PHE A 122 -6.91 -5.28 -18.23
N VAL A 123 -7.48 -6.34 -17.64
CA VAL A 123 -8.83 -6.28 -17.04
C VAL A 123 -8.83 -5.35 -15.82
N GLY A 124 -7.77 -5.36 -15.00
CA GLY A 124 -7.56 -4.38 -13.92
C GLY A 124 -7.61 -2.93 -14.44
N GLY A 125 -6.83 -2.61 -15.48
CA GLY A 125 -6.84 -1.30 -16.14
C GLY A 125 -8.20 -0.89 -16.69
N ILE A 126 -8.94 -1.80 -17.35
CA ILE A 126 -10.32 -1.54 -17.81
C ILE A 126 -11.24 -1.22 -16.62
N SER A 127 -11.23 -2.05 -15.57
CA SER A 127 -12.11 -1.85 -14.40
C SER A 127 -11.78 -0.54 -13.65
N HIS A 128 -10.51 -0.13 -13.60
CA HIS A 128 -10.10 1.17 -13.07
C HIS A 128 -10.59 2.35 -13.92
N CYS A 129 -10.56 2.25 -15.26
CA CYS A 129 -11.16 3.26 -16.12
C CYS A 129 -12.70 3.33 -15.96
N ILE A 130 -13.39 2.19 -15.91
CA ILE A 130 -14.85 2.13 -15.68
C ILE A 130 -15.20 2.74 -14.32
N ALA A 131 -14.46 2.38 -13.27
CA ALA A 131 -14.66 2.92 -11.92
C ALA A 131 -14.55 4.46 -11.87
N GLY A 132 -13.48 5.01 -12.44
CA GLY A 132 -13.26 6.45 -12.47
C GLY A 132 -14.23 7.21 -13.38
N ILE A 133 -14.67 6.61 -14.49
CA ILE A 133 -15.70 7.20 -15.36
C ILE A 133 -17.06 7.20 -14.67
N ALA A 134 -17.48 6.08 -14.07
CA ALA A 134 -18.75 5.99 -13.33
C ALA A 134 -18.79 7.01 -12.17
N ALA A 135 -17.69 7.13 -11.42
CA ALA A 135 -17.56 8.14 -10.38
C ALA A 135 -17.67 9.57 -10.93
N ALA A 136 -16.91 9.90 -12.00
CA ALA A 136 -16.99 11.21 -12.66
C ALA A 136 -18.41 11.55 -13.16
N SER A 137 -19.13 10.58 -13.73
CA SER A 137 -20.53 10.71 -14.11
C SER A 137 -21.44 10.97 -12.90
N GLY A 138 -21.19 10.33 -11.75
CA GLY A 138 -21.92 10.60 -10.50
C GLY A 138 -21.76 12.06 -10.04
N TYR A 139 -20.53 12.56 -9.92
CA TYR A 139 -20.29 13.96 -9.57
C TYR A 139 -20.88 14.93 -10.61
N ALA A 140 -20.82 14.59 -11.90
CA ALA A 140 -21.40 15.41 -12.98
C ALA A 140 -22.93 15.47 -12.91
N VAL A 141 -23.64 14.35 -12.65
CA VAL A 141 -25.10 14.32 -12.49
C VAL A 141 -25.53 15.19 -11.30
N TYR A 142 -24.83 15.08 -10.16
CA TYR A 142 -25.10 15.93 -8.99
C TYR A 142 -24.86 17.42 -9.28
N ALA A 143 -23.73 17.76 -9.93
CA ALA A 143 -23.39 19.13 -10.29
C ALA A 143 -24.40 19.77 -11.26
N VAL A 144 -24.83 19.02 -12.29
CA VAL A 144 -25.84 19.48 -13.26
C VAL A 144 -27.18 19.71 -12.58
N TYR A 145 -27.60 18.82 -11.67
CA TYR A 145 -28.84 18.98 -10.91
C TYR A 145 -28.84 20.28 -10.09
N VAL A 146 -27.82 20.49 -9.24
CA VAL A 146 -27.74 21.69 -8.38
C VAL A 146 -27.58 22.97 -9.21
N SER A 147 -26.83 22.92 -10.32
CA SER A 147 -26.71 24.06 -11.24
C SER A 147 -28.04 24.40 -11.91
N ALA A 148 -28.86 23.40 -12.26
CA ALA A 148 -30.17 23.62 -12.85
C ALA A 148 -31.15 24.29 -11.85
N GLU A 149 -31.13 23.89 -10.57
CA GLU A 149 -31.87 24.60 -9.50
C GLU A 149 -31.38 26.07 -9.38
N PHE A 150 -30.07 26.28 -9.33
CA PHE A 150 -29.45 27.60 -9.16
C PHE A 150 -29.79 28.57 -10.31
N PHE A 151 -29.69 28.13 -11.56
CA PHE A 151 -29.92 29.00 -12.73
C PHE A 151 -31.40 29.09 -13.18
N ASN A 152 -32.31 28.33 -12.58
CA ASN A 152 -33.74 28.46 -12.88
C ASN A 152 -34.27 29.82 -12.36
N PRO A 153 -34.90 30.65 -13.22
CA PRO A 153 -35.50 31.93 -12.80
C PRO A 153 -36.83 31.75 -12.05
N ASN A 154 -37.50 30.60 -12.24
CA ASN A 154 -38.80 30.26 -11.65
C ASN A 154 -38.63 29.30 -10.44
N PHE A 155 -37.57 29.47 -9.65
CA PHE A 155 -37.25 28.61 -8.52
C PHE A 155 -37.35 29.40 -7.21
N ASP A 156 -38.45 29.19 -6.50
CA ASP A 156 -38.80 29.91 -5.27
C ASP A 156 -38.10 29.34 -4.01
N GLY A 157 -37.17 28.39 -4.19
CA GLY A 157 -36.40 27.75 -3.12
C GLY A 157 -35.01 28.35 -2.88
N LEU A 158 -34.36 27.89 -1.82
CA LEU A 158 -32.97 28.23 -1.50
C LEU A 158 -32.03 27.83 -2.65
N LYS A 159 -31.21 28.77 -3.13
CA LYS A 159 -30.16 28.48 -4.11
C LYS A 159 -28.89 28.00 -3.40
N PHE A 160 -28.28 26.93 -3.91
CA PHE A 160 -27.12 26.25 -3.31
C PHE A 160 -25.89 26.30 -4.22
N ASP A 161 -24.73 26.51 -3.62
CA ASP A 161 -23.42 26.38 -4.25
C ASP A 161 -22.92 24.92 -4.23
N LEU A 162 -22.03 24.60 -5.17
CA LEU A 162 -21.38 23.30 -5.27
C LEU A 162 -20.31 23.14 -4.18
N GLY A 163 -20.46 22.10 -3.35
CA GLY A 163 -19.58 21.85 -2.22
C GLY A 163 -18.21 21.26 -2.57
N THR A 164 -17.26 21.41 -1.65
CA THR A 164 -15.89 20.84 -1.72
C THR A 164 -15.83 19.35 -2.10
N PRO A 165 -16.76 18.45 -1.69
CA PRO A 165 -16.70 17.04 -2.04
C PRO A 165 -16.69 16.75 -3.54
N LEU A 166 -17.38 17.55 -4.37
CA LEU A 166 -17.40 17.35 -5.82
C LEU A 166 -16.01 17.55 -6.43
N PHE A 167 -15.28 18.58 -6.00
CA PHE A 167 -13.96 18.89 -6.51
C PHE A 167 -12.92 17.83 -6.13
N LEU A 168 -12.97 17.31 -4.89
CA LEU A 168 -12.14 16.15 -4.50
C LEU A 168 -12.54 14.89 -5.29
N GLY A 169 -13.84 14.70 -5.51
CA GLY A 169 -14.40 13.59 -6.28
C GLY A 169 -13.95 13.56 -7.74
N TRP A 170 -14.00 14.70 -8.43
CA TRP A 170 -13.46 14.83 -9.80
C TRP A 170 -11.94 14.62 -9.85
N ALA A 171 -11.18 15.17 -8.89
CA ALA A 171 -9.74 14.95 -8.80
C ALA A 171 -9.40 13.46 -8.57
N GLY A 172 -10.14 12.79 -7.68
CA GLY A 172 -10.03 11.35 -7.44
C GLY A 172 -10.36 10.53 -8.68
N SER A 173 -11.47 10.85 -9.35
CA SER A 173 -11.89 10.23 -10.60
C SER A 173 -10.83 10.37 -11.70
N ALA A 174 -10.23 11.55 -11.84
CA ALA A 174 -9.16 11.82 -12.80
C ALA A 174 -7.89 10.98 -12.52
N PHE A 175 -7.47 10.88 -11.26
CA PHE A 175 -6.35 10.01 -10.88
C PHE A 175 -6.68 8.52 -11.10
N HIS A 176 -7.91 8.10 -10.83
CA HIS A 176 -8.36 6.73 -11.04
C HIS A 176 -8.31 6.34 -12.52
N VAL A 177 -8.89 7.17 -13.41
CA VAL A 177 -8.83 6.94 -14.87
C VAL A 177 -7.39 7.00 -15.38
N ALA A 178 -6.60 8.00 -14.97
CA ALA A 178 -5.21 8.14 -15.42
C ALA A 178 -4.34 6.93 -15.05
N GLY A 179 -4.50 6.38 -13.84
CA GLY A 179 -3.77 5.20 -13.42
C GLY A 179 -4.22 3.92 -14.13
N GLY A 180 -5.52 3.77 -14.43
CA GLY A 180 -6.04 2.71 -15.29
C GLY A 180 -5.47 2.78 -16.72
N ILE A 181 -5.41 3.98 -17.31
CA ILE A 181 -4.77 4.23 -18.60
C ILE A 181 -3.28 3.85 -18.56
N PHE A 182 -2.55 4.14 -17.48
CA PHE A 182 -1.15 3.71 -17.34
C PHE A 182 -1.00 2.18 -17.32
N HIS A 183 -1.91 1.43 -16.71
CA HIS A 183 -1.93 -0.04 -16.80
C HIS A 183 -2.17 -0.51 -18.24
N LEU A 184 -3.19 0.04 -18.92
CA LEU A 184 -3.52 -0.31 -20.31
C LEU A 184 -2.36 -0.02 -21.28
N VAL A 185 -1.76 1.17 -21.20
CA VAL A 185 -0.59 1.57 -22.00
C VAL A 185 0.62 0.67 -21.70
N SER A 186 0.78 0.20 -20.45
CA SER A 186 1.84 -0.75 -20.11
C SER A 186 1.66 -2.09 -20.81
N VAL A 187 0.45 -2.65 -20.84
CA VAL A 187 0.16 -3.93 -21.52
C VAL A 187 0.23 -3.78 -23.04
N TYR A 188 -0.31 -2.70 -23.60
CA TYR A 188 -0.23 -2.42 -25.04
C TYR A 188 1.22 -2.40 -25.54
N LYS A 189 2.14 -1.77 -24.78
CA LYS A 189 3.57 -1.77 -25.14
C LYS A 189 4.21 -3.16 -25.05
N ILE A 190 3.80 -4.02 -24.13
CA ILE A 190 4.26 -5.42 -24.09
C ILE A 190 3.77 -6.19 -25.32
N TRP A 191 2.49 -6.03 -25.69
CA TRP A 191 1.91 -6.73 -26.85
C TRP A 191 2.52 -6.24 -28.18
N ALA A 192 2.73 -4.93 -28.34
CA ALA A 192 3.41 -4.39 -29.52
C ALA A 192 4.85 -4.94 -29.65
N LEU A 193 5.62 -4.95 -28.56
CA LEU A 193 6.98 -5.53 -28.55
C LEU A 193 6.99 -7.03 -28.85
N ALA A 194 5.97 -7.77 -28.44
CA ALA A 194 5.82 -9.19 -28.76
C ALA A 194 5.45 -9.45 -30.23
N TYR A 195 4.67 -8.55 -30.86
CA TYR A 195 4.28 -8.65 -32.26
C TYR A 195 5.40 -8.21 -33.22
N SER A 196 6.26 -7.27 -32.81
CA SER A 196 7.42 -6.81 -33.58
C SER A 196 8.66 -7.70 -33.47
N ALA A 197 8.59 -8.85 -32.78
CA ALA A 197 9.68 -9.82 -32.74
C ALA A 197 9.71 -10.62 -34.06
N PRO A 198 10.76 -10.51 -34.91
CA PRO A 198 10.82 -11.27 -36.14
C PRO A 198 10.94 -12.76 -35.82
N VAL A 199 10.08 -13.58 -36.44
CA VAL A 199 10.27 -15.03 -36.46
C VAL A 199 11.54 -15.29 -37.27
N LEU A 200 12.61 -15.64 -36.56
CA LEU A 200 13.89 -16.02 -37.15
C LEU A 200 13.74 -17.42 -37.75
N VAL A 201 13.14 -17.46 -38.95
CA VAL A 201 13.11 -18.64 -39.81
C VAL A 201 14.57 -19.01 -40.06
N ALA A 202 15.00 -20.13 -39.49
CA ALA A 202 16.32 -20.67 -39.78
C ALA A 202 16.42 -20.91 -41.30
N PRO A 203 17.47 -20.44 -41.98
CA PRO A 203 17.61 -20.70 -43.42
C PRO A 203 17.63 -22.22 -43.65
N PRO A 204 16.95 -22.73 -44.68
CA PRO A 204 16.96 -24.15 -44.98
C PRO A 204 18.41 -24.61 -45.21
N GLN A 205 18.77 -25.74 -44.60
CA GLN A 205 20.02 -26.43 -44.92
C GLN A 205 19.98 -26.80 -46.42
N PRO A 206 21.05 -26.57 -47.19
CA PRO A 206 21.09 -27.00 -48.58
C PRO A 206 21.01 -28.53 -48.63
N VAL A 207 19.95 -29.06 -49.23
CA VAL A 207 19.86 -30.48 -49.55
C VAL A 207 20.82 -30.75 -50.70
N GLN A 208 21.70 -31.73 -50.51
CA GLN A 208 22.70 -32.10 -51.51
C GLN A 208 22.03 -32.90 -52.64
N GLU A 209 22.33 -32.56 -53.89
CA GLU A 209 21.82 -33.29 -55.06
C GLU A 209 22.41 -34.69 -55.13
N ASP A 210 21.57 -35.66 -55.49
CA ASP A 210 21.99 -36.99 -55.92
C ASP A 210 21.19 -37.41 -57.17
N GLY A 211 21.80 -38.24 -58.02
CA GLY A 211 21.38 -38.43 -59.42
C GLY A 211 20.09 -39.23 -59.64
N PRO A 212 19.52 -39.17 -60.87
CA PRO A 212 18.19 -39.70 -61.16
C PRO A 212 18.15 -41.21 -61.43
N ASN A 213 16.99 -41.82 -61.17
CA ASN A 213 16.52 -43.02 -61.87
C ASN A 213 15.01 -42.96 -62.07
N ALA A 214 14.52 -43.58 -63.14
CA ALA A 214 13.18 -43.33 -63.68
C ALA A 214 12.08 -44.23 -63.11
N SER A 215 10.85 -43.71 -63.03
CA SER A 215 9.69 -44.39 -63.62
C SER A 215 8.47 -43.46 -63.74
N THR A 216 7.73 -43.67 -64.83
CA THR A 216 6.46 -43.01 -65.21
C THR A 216 5.30 -43.27 -64.25
N VAL A 217 4.38 -42.30 -64.13
CA VAL A 217 3.03 -42.35 -64.73
C VAL A 217 2.42 -40.92 -64.72
N PHE A 218 1.60 -40.59 -65.72
CA PHE A 218 1.04 -39.25 -65.95
C PHE A 218 -0.45 -39.33 -66.30
N SER A 219 -1.33 -38.74 -65.48
CA SER A 219 -2.78 -38.50 -65.74
C SER A 219 -3.47 -37.93 -64.47
N THR A 220 -4.51 -37.09 -64.51
CA THR A 220 -4.98 -36.18 -65.57
C THR A 220 -5.61 -34.92 -64.95
N VAL A 221 -5.33 -33.80 -65.61
CA VAL A 221 -5.85 -32.42 -65.54
C VAL A 221 -7.34 -32.21 -65.16
N SER A 222 -7.58 -31.27 -64.23
CA SER A 222 -8.80 -30.42 -64.05
C SER A 222 -10.14 -31.10 -63.66
N GLU A 223 -11.15 -30.44 -63.08
CA GLU A 223 -11.54 -29.01 -63.20
C GLU A 223 -12.17 -28.38 -61.91
N ILE A 224 -12.91 -27.28 -62.04
CA ILE A 224 -13.15 -26.23 -61.03
C ILE A 224 -14.66 -26.04 -60.76
N SER A 225 -15.09 -25.93 -59.48
CA SER A 225 -16.17 -24.99 -59.12
C SER A 225 -16.36 -24.63 -57.64
N SER A 226 -16.87 -23.40 -57.46
CA SER A 226 -17.62 -22.77 -56.36
C SER A 226 -17.68 -23.35 -54.92
N LYS A 227 -17.29 -22.47 -53.97
CA LYS A 227 -17.85 -22.28 -52.60
C LYS A 227 -19.30 -21.71 -52.67
N PRO A 228 -20.11 -21.50 -51.57
CA PRO A 228 -19.74 -21.45 -50.13
C PRO A 228 -20.74 -22.10 -49.12
N SER A 229 -20.56 -21.81 -47.82
CA SER A 229 -21.51 -21.97 -46.68
C SER A 229 -21.78 -23.40 -46.14
N SER A 230 -22.11 -23.65 -44.86
CA SER A 230 -21.89 -22.87 -43.61
C SER A 230 -22.24 -23.68 -42.33
N VAL A 231 -21.51 -23.43 -41.22
CA VAL A 231 -21.95 -23.59 -39.79
C VAL A 231 -22.08 -25.02 -39.19
N SER A 232 -22.02 -25.08 -37.85
CA SER A 232 -22.37 -26.16 -36.89
C SER A 232 -21.41 -27.35 -36.62
N GLU A 233 -20.85 -27.31 -35.41
CA GLU A 233 -20.78 -28.37 -34.36
C GLU A 233 -20.23 -29.80 -34.64
N LEU A 234 -18.98 -29.98 -34.20
CA LEU A 234 -18.55 -30.84 -33.08
C LEU A 234 -19.31 -32.16 -32.75
N SER A 235 -18.51 -33.22 -32.56
CA SER A 235 -18.78 -34.43 -31.77
C SER A 235 -19.71 -35.52 -32.36
N SER A 236 -19.09 -36.53 -32.98
CA SER A 236 -19.25 -37.90 -32.47
C SER A 236 -18.10 -38.82 -32.91
N ARG A 237 -17.54 -39.57 -31.96
CA ARG A 237 -17.42 -41.04 -32.06
C ARG A 237 -17.01 -41.68 -30.74
N THR A 238 -17.66 -42.79 -30.44
CA THR A 238 -17.49 -43.64 -29.25
C THR A 238 -16.56 -44.82 -29.55
N ASN A 239 -16.47 -45.76 -28.60
CA ASN A 239 -15.89 -47.10 -28.70
C ASN A 239 -14.35 -47.14 -28.45
N LEU A 240 -13.77 -48.14 -27.76
CA LEU A 240 -14.37 -49.34 -27.14
C LEU A 240 -13.63 -49.75 -25.83
N SER A 241 -14.24 -50.67 -25.08
CA SER A 241 -13.85 -51.18 -23.76
C SER A 241 -12.80 -52.32 -23.76
N THR A 242 -12.11 -52.51 -22.63
CA THR A 242 -11.64 -53.78 -22.02
C THR A 242 -11.00 -53.41 -20.64
N VAL A 243 -11.56 -53.73 -19.46
CA VAL A 243 -11.69 -55.04 -18.76
C VAL A 243 -10.31 -55.63 -18.42
N SER A 244 -9.92 -56.04 -17.20
CA SER A 244 -10.43 -55.90 -15.81
C SER A 244 -9.34 -56.40 -14.84
N GLY A 245 -9.35 -56.03 -13.54
CA GLY A 245 -8.43 -56.65 -12.56
C GLY A 245 -8.58 -56.16 -11.12
N ILE A 246 -9.10 -57.01 -10.23
CA ILE A 246 -9.27 -56.78 -8.79
C ILE A 246 -8.25 -57.66 -8.03
N THR A 247 -7.74 -57.21 -6.87
CA THR A 247 -7.64 -58.00 -5.60
C THR A 247 -6.82 -57.26 -4.53
N GLU A 248 -7.38 -57.16 -3.32
CA GLU A 248 -6.67 -56.78 -2.10
C GLU A 248 -5.95 -58.00 -1.46
N LYS A 249 -4.88 -57.79 -0.69
CA LYS A 249 -4.95 -58.02 0.77
C LYS A 249 -3.70 -57.62 1.57
N THR A 250 -3.93 -57.54 2.88
CA THR A 250 -2.99 -57.17 3.94
C THR A 250 -2.04 -58.32 4.34
N GLY A 251 -0.87 -57.97 4.87
CA GLY A 251 0.08 -58.86 5.54
C GLY A 251 0.79 -58.11 6.69
N HIS A 252 1.10 -58.80 7.79
CA HIS A 252 1.41 -58.16 9.08
C HIS A 252 2.64 -58.80 9.78
N LEU A 253 3.15 -58.17 10.84
CA LEU A 253 4.08 -58.70 11.86
C LEU A 253 5.55 -59.05 11.49
N SER A 254 6.44 -58.11 11.84
CA SER A 254 7.58 -58.28 12.77
C SER A 254 8.69 -59.35 12.54
N LYS A 255 9.95 -58.93 12.73
CA LYS A 255 10.81 -59.42 13.85
C LYS A 255 12.04 -58.53 14.11
N SER A 256 12.77 -58.80 15.19
CA SER A 256 13.83 -57.97 15.78
C SER A 256 15.09 -58.76 16.14
N ARG A 257 16.27 -58.15 15.96
CA ARG A 257 17.57 -58.33 16.67
C ARG A 257 18.46 -57.13 16.27
N ARG A 258 19.23 -56.45 17.15
CA ARG A 258 20.44 -56.87 17.93
C ARG A 258 21.57 -57.38 17.00
N SER A 259 22.85 -56.96 17.12
CA SER A 259 23.52 -56.24 18.23
C SER A 259 24.91 -55.65 17.84
N SER A 260 25.30 -54.57 18.55
CA SER A 260 26.66 -54.25 19.09
C SER A 260 27.93 -54.04 18.22
N LYS A 261 28.76 -53.08 18.73
CA LYS A 261 30.25 -52.97 18.70
C LYS A 261 30.95 -52.58 17.38
N SER A 262 32.17 -52.01 17.38
CA SER A 262 32.83 -51.04 18.30
C SER A 262 34.20 -50.59 17.73
N ASP A 263 34.64 -49.38 18.10
CA ASP A 263 36.03 -48.86 18.18
C ASP A 263 36.97 -48.71 16.96
N GLN A 264 37.31 -47.43 16.72
CA GLN A 264 38.65 -46.83 16.58
C GLN A 264 39.69 -47.21 15.48
N SER A 265 40.08 -46.15 14.75
CA SER A 265 41.46 -45.70 14.49
C SER A 265 42.44 -46.55 13.64
N VAL A 266 42.63 -46.11 12.38
CA VAL A 266 43.96 -46.03 11.74
C VAL A 266 44.11 -44.65 11.06
N ARG A 267 45.33 -44.12 11.00
CA ARG A 267 45.67 -42.78 10.49
C ARG A 267 46.63 -42.86 9.31
N SER A 268 46.26 -42.34 8.15
CA SER A 268 47.17 -42.12 7.02
C SER A 268 46.96 -40.73 6.41
N LYS A 269 48.07 -40.00 6.17
CA LYS A 269 48.09 -38.80 5.32
C LYS A 269 48.48 -39.23 3.90
N MET A 270 47.86 -38.65 2.86
CA MET A 270 48.61 -37.97 1.79
C MET A 270 47.66 -37.15 0.87
N SER A 271 48.25 -36.15 0.20
CA SER A 271 47.79 -35.49 -1.03
C SER A 271 46.54 -34.62 -0.95
N GLU A 272 46.74 -33.32 -1.18
CA GLU A 272 45.69 -32.43 -1.65
C GLU A 272 45.27 -32.80 -3.08
N ARG A 273 43.96 -32.81 -3.36
CA ARG A 273 43.48 -32.45 -4.69
C ARG A 273 42.38 -31.41 -4.55
N SER A 274 42.67 -30.20 -5.00
CA SER A 274 41.74 -29.06 -4.94
C SER A 274 40.61 -29.26 -5.94
N ASP A 275 39.52 -29.90 -5.50
CA ASP A 275 38.30 -29.97 -6.28
C ASP A 275 37.33 -28.87 -5.86
N LYS A 276 37.31 -27.80 -6.67
CA LYS A 276 36.55 -26.57 -6.42
C LYS A 276 35.08 -26.74 -6.84
N SER A 277 34.45 -27.83 -6.39
CA SER A 277 33.07 -28.19 -6.69
C SER A 277 32.12 -27.05 -6.30
N ARG A 278 31.76 -26.22 -7.29
CA ARG A 278 30.75 -25.17 -7.21
C ARG A 278 29.39 -25.85 -7.01
N ARG A 279 29.05 -26.16 -5.76
CA ARG A 279 27.80 -26.80 -5.36
C ARG A 279 26.63 -25.84 -5.65
N VAL A 280 26.15 -25.88 -6.89
CA VAL A 280 24.88 -25.27 -7.30
C VAL A 280 23.80 -26.02 -6.55
N SER A 281 23.40 -25.48 -5.40
CA SER A 281 22.29 -26.00 -4.62
C SER A 281 21.00 -25.76 -5.39
N HIS A 282 20.60 -26.73 -6.20
CA HIS A 282 19.24 -26.81 -6.70
C HIS A 282 18.29 -26.72 -5.49
N PRO A 283 17.38 -25.73 -5.45
CA PRO A 283 16.43 -25.65 -4.35
C PRO A 283 15.55 -26.89 -4.37
N THR A 284 15.56 -27.66 -3.28
CA THR A 284 14.69 -28.83 -3.15
C THR A 284 13.22 -28.40 -3.26
N LEU A 285 12.34 -29.28 -3.74
CA LEU A 285 10.96 -28.93 -4.07
C LEU A 285 10.23 -28.19 -2.93
N GLY A 286 10.43 -28.63 -1.68
CA GLY A 286 9.90 -27.98 -0.48
C GLY A 286 10.44 -26.57 -0.22
N THR A 287 11.68 -26.24 -0.62
CA THR A 287 12.21 -24.86 -0.49
C THR A 287 11.62 -23.90 -1.52
N MET A 288 11.19 -24.39 -2.69
CA MET A 288 10.42 -23.57 -3.65
C MET A 288 9.00 -23.34 -3.12
N GLN A 289 8.32 -24.40 -2.68
CA GLN A 289 7.00 -24.31 -2.05
C GLN A 289 7.00 -23.36 -0.84
N TYR A 290 8.00 -23.46 0.06
CA TYR A 290 8.14 -22.57 1.21
C TYR A 290 8.23 -21.09 0.81
N ARG A 291 9.02 -20.73 -0.21
CA ARG A 291 9.15 -19.33 -0.66
C ARG A 291 7.85 -18.80 -1.26
N THR A 292 7.14 -19.63 -2.03
CA THR A 292 5.81 -19.29 -2.57
C THR A 292 4.79 -19.09 -1.46
N LEU A 293 4.74 -19.97 -0.46
CA LEU A 293 3.85 -19.84 0.70
C LEU A 293 4.16 -18.58 1.53
N VAL A 294 5.42 -18.28 1.82
CA VAL A 294 5.82 -17.05 2.54
C VAL A 294 5.36 -15.79 1.79
N MET A 295 5.46 -15.77 0.46
CA MET A 295 5.00 -14.64 -0.35
C MET A 295 3.47 -14.51 -0.37
N TYR A 296 2.72 -15.62 -0.45
CA TYR A 296 1.26 -15.56 -0.29
C TYR A 296 0.85 -15.07 1.10
N MET A 297 1.59 -15.44 2.16
CA MET A 297 1.39 -14.92 3.52
C MET A 297 1.72 -13.42 3.62
N GLU A 298 2.81 -12.93 3.00
CA GLU A 298 3.12 -11.50 2.92
C GLU A 298 1.98 -10.70 2.27
N ILE A 299 1.46 -11.17 1.14
CA ILE A 299 0.34 -10.52 0.42
C ILE A 299 -0.95 -10.59 1.24
N GLY A 300 -1.28 -11.75 1.82
CA GLY A 300 -2.46 -11.93 2.66
C GLY A 300 -2.45 -11.05 3.91
N CYS A 301 -1.30 -10.94 4.58
CA CYS A 301 -1.14 -10.03 5.73
C CYS A 301 -1.16 -8.56 5.32
N PHE A 302 -0.65 -8.17 4.15
CA PHE A 302 -0.78 -6.81 3.63
C PHE A 302 -2.26 -6.45 3.36
N VAL A 303 -3.01 -7.32 2.68
CA VAL A 303 -4.45 -7.12 2.42
C VAL A 303 -5.23 -7.08 3.74
N SER A 304 -4.89 -7.94 4.70
CA SER A 304 -5.46 -7.91 6.05
C SER A 304 -5.19 -6.56 6.73
N CYS A 305 -3.93 -6.14 6.89
CA CYS A 305 -3.61 -4.83 7.50
C CYS A 305 -4.26 -3.65 6.78
N LEU A 306 -4.37 -3.68 5.45
CA LEU A 306 -5.08 -2.65 4.68
C LEU A 306 -6.57 -2.63 5.02
N SER A 307 -7.24 -3.79 5.07
CA SER A 307 -8.66 -3.88 5.43
C SER A 307 -8.93 -3.46 6.89
N GLY A 308 -8.09 -3.86 7.83
CA GLY A 308 -8.20 -3.45 9.23
C GLY A 308 -7.95 -1.96 9.44
N TRP A 309 -7.03 -1.37 8.67
CA TRP A 309 -6.83 0.08 8.63
C TRP A 309 -8.04 0.82 8.04
N ILE A 310 -8.66 0.30 6.97
CA ILE A 310 -9.91 0.85 6.43
C ILE A 310 -11.03 0.82 7.47
N LEU A 311 -11.17 -0.27 8.24
CA LEU A 311 -12.14 -0.36 9.33
C LEU A 311 -11.87 0.70 10.41
N ILE A 312 -10.62 0.88 10.87
CA ILE A 312 -10.23 1.96 11.80
C ILE A 312 -10.63 3.33 11.21
N CYS A 313 -10.26 3.62 9.96
CA CYS A 313 -10.61 4.86 9.27
C CYS A 313 -12.12 5.11 9.24
N SER A 314 -12.95 4.08 8.99
CA SER A 314 -14.41 4.20 8.95
C SER A 314 -15.04 4.58 10.30
N THR A 315 -14.39 4.28 11.43
CA THR A 315 -14.92 4.69 12.75
C THR A 315 -14.86 6.21 12.99
N LEU A 316 -13.93 6.93 12.34
CA LEU A 316 -13.75 8.36 12.58
C LEU A 316 -15.01 9.18 12.21
N PRO A 317 -15.64 9.02 11.04
CA PRO A 317 -16.91 9.66 10.72
C PRO A 317 -18.15 8.93 11.26
N THR A 318 -18.03 7.70 11.78
CA THR A 318 -19.20 6.97 12.31
C THR A 318 -19.75 7.65 13.56
N GLU A 319 -21.07 7.84 13.62
CA GLU A 319 -21.74 8.61 14.67
C GLU A 319 -22.05 7.81 15.94
N TYR A 320 -22.17 6.50 15.79
CA TYR A 320 -22.58 5.60 16.86
C TYR A 320 -21.36 5.03 17.59
N TRP A 321 -20.66 5.84 18.40
CA TRP A 321 -19.66 5.34 19.38
C TRP A 321 -20.29 5.11 20.77
N THR A 322 -21.31 5.90 21.11
CA THR A 322 -22.26 5.65 22.20
C THR A 322 -23.68 5.73 21.64
N PHE A 323 -24.60 4.99 22.26
CA PHE A 323 -26.03 5.02 21.95
C PHE A 323 -26.86 4.89 23.24
N SER A 324 -28.06 5.47 23.28
CA SER A 324 -28.94 5.46 24.45
C SER A 324 -30.38 5.72 24.03
N GLU A 325 -31.27 4.75 24.22
CA GLU A 325 -32.72 4.90 24.02
C GLU A 325 -33.41 5.36 25.31
N VAL A 326 -34.24 6.41 25.26
CA VAL A 326 -35.01 6.90 26.42
C VAL A 326 -36.50 6.55 26.26
N GLY A 327 -36.85 5.32 26.67
CA GLY A 327 -38.21 4.78 26.59
C GLY A 327 -39.17 5.25 27.70
N SER A 328 -39.12 6.50 28.15
CA SER A 328 -39.83 6.96 29.36
C SER A 328 -40.89 8.07 29.14
N VAL A 329 -42.03 7.65 28.58
CA VAL A 329 -43.38 8.26 28.72
C VAL A 329 -43.63 9.59 27.97
N VAL A 330 -44.79 9.65 27.29
CA VAL A 330 -45.37 10.76 26.49
C VAL A 330 -44.84 10.92 25.05
N LEU A 331 -45.49 10.19 24.13
CA LEU A 331 -45.58 10.37 22.67
C LEU A 331 -44.30 10.37 21.79
N THR A 332 -43.10 10.72 22.27
CA THR A 332 -41.87 10.60 21.48
C THR A 332 -40.80 9.80 22.22
N THR A 333 -40.17 8.86 21.52
CA THR A 333 -38.97 8.16 21.98
C THR A 333 -37.75 8.85 21.40
N SER A 334 -36.89 9.42 22.25
CA SER A 334 -35.65 10.06 21.84
C SER A 334 -34.45 9.13 22.03
N ASN A 335 -33.53 9.20 21.06
CA ASN A 335 -32.30 8.40 21.02
C ASN A 335 -31.09 9.34 21.09
N TYR A 336 -30.24 9.16 22.08
CA TYR A 336 -29.02 9.94 22.25
C TYR A 336 -27.82 9.16 21.73
N TYR A 337 -26.97 9.78 20.91
CA TYR A 337 -25.76 9.15 20.38
C TYR A 337 -24.63 10.16 20.25
N SER A 338 -23.39 9.70 20.40
CA SER A 338 -22.20 10.55 20.32
C SER A 338 -21.04 9.84 19.64
N ASN A 339 -20.14 10.63 19.02
CA ASN A 339 -18.89 10.16 18.45
C ASN A 339 -17.68 11.01 18.91
N LEU A 340 -16.58 10.95 18.15
CA LEU A 340 -15.38 11.73 18.42
C LEU A 340 -15.54 13.24 18.14
N TRP A 341 -16.66 13.71 17.58
CA TRP A 341 -16.81 15.05 16.98
C TRP A 341 -18.03 15.83 17.48
N MET A 342 -19.13 15.14 17.77
CA MET A 342 -20.41 15.72 18.18
C MET A 342 -21.20 14.80 19.13
N ASP A 343 -22.10 15.40 19.89
CA ASP A 343 -23.26 14.73 20.51
C ASP A 343 -24.51 15.00 19.66
N CYS A 344 -25.43 14.04 19.59
CA CYS A 344 -26.70 14.16 18.88
C CYS A 344 -27.87 13.56 19.70
N ILE A 345 -29.07 14.08 19.47
CA ILE A 345 -30.35 13.49 19.89
C ILE A 345 -31.23 13.32 18.64
N SER A 346 -31.90 12.18 18.47
CA SER A 346 -32.88 11.98 17.41
C SER A 346 -34.23 11.52 17.92
N ASP A 347 -35.29 12.14 17.41
CA ASP A 347 -36.68 11.87 17.77
C ASP A 347 -37.31 10.83 16.85
N SER A 348 -38.44 10.26 17.28
CA SER A 348 -39.25 9.30 16.50
C SER A 348 -39.82 9.84 15.18
N THR A 349 -39.56 11.09 14.83
CA THR A 349 -39.82 11.73 13.53
C THR A 349 -38.72 11.49 12.49
N GLY A 350 -37.53 11.02 12.90
CA GLY A 350 -36.35 10.90 12.04
C GLY A 350 -35.55 12.19 11.87
N VAL A 351 -35.80 13.20 12.71
CA VAL A 351 -34.98 14.41 12.82
C VAL A 351 -33.97 14.23 13.94
N SER A 352 -32.73 14.68 13.70
CA SER A 352 -31.56 14.52 14.57
C SER A 352 -30.91 15.87 14.86
N ASP A 353 -31.03 16.38 16.08
CA ASP A 353 -30.38 17.63 16.51
C ASP A 353 -28.98 17.32 17.04
N CYS A 354 -27.96 17.72 16.26
CA CYS A 354 -26.55 17.46 16.52
C CYS A 354 -25.80 18.74 16.97
N LYS A 355 -24.86 18.58 17.90
CA LYS A 355 -24.01 19.65 18.41
C LYS A 355 -22.54 19.22 18.43
N TYR A 356 -21.75 19.83 17.56
CA TYR A 356 -20.30 19.62 17.53
C TYR A 356 -19.66 20.13 18.83
N TYR A 357 -18.69 19.37 19.36
CA TYR A 357 -17.97 19.80 20.56
C TYR A 357 -17.21 21.12 20.28
N PRO A 358 -17.37 22.17 21.12
CA PRO A 358 -16.67 23.42 20.93
C PRO A 358 -15.14 23.25 20.99
N SER A 359 -14.44 24.23 20.42
CA SER A 359 -12.98 24.29 20.20
C SER A 359 -12.12 23.53 21.22
N LEU A 360 -11.08 22.84 20.72
CA LEU A 360 -10.20 21.86 21.41
C LEU A 360 -9.71 22.20 22.84
N LEU A 361 -9.78 23.46 23.26
CA LEU A 361 -9.42 23.97 24.58
C LEU A 361 -10.51 23.75 25.66
N ALA A 362 -11.79 23.61 25.25
CA ALA A 362 -12.95 23.45 26.14
C ALA A 362 -13.42 21.99 26.28
N LEU A 363 -12.66 21.04 25.70
CA LEU A 363 -13.04 19.63 25.56
C LEU A 363 -12.46 18.76 26.69
N SER A 364 -13.19 17.70 27.08
CA SER A 364 -12.71 16.75 28.08
C SER A 364 -11.40 16.07 27.65
N VAL A 365 -10.47 15.88 28.61
CA VAL A 365 -9.14 15.31 28.36
C VAL A 365 -9.24 13.91 27.73
N PHE A 366 -10.21 13.11 28.16
CA PHE A 366 -10.53 11.81 27.57
C PHE A 366 -10.76 11.90 26.05
N LEU A 367 -11.64 12.81 25.61
CA LEU A 367 -12.03 12.91 24.21
C LEU A 367 -10.91 13.54 23.37
N HIS A 368 -10.16 14.50 23.93
CA HIS A 368 -8.95 15.05 23.31
C HIS A 368 -7.88 13.97 23.04
N VAL A 369 -7.60 13.09 24.02
CA VAL A 369 -6.61 12.00 23.83
C VAL A 369 -7.15 10.91 22.90
N CYS A 370 -8.45 10.60 22.93
CA CYS A 370 -9.06 9.67 21.98
C CYS A 370 -8.95 10.17 20.53
N ARG A 371 -9.23 11.45 20.26
CA ARG A 371 -8.98 12.09 18.95
C ARG A 371 -7.51 11.94 18.53
N ALA A 372 -6.58 12.31 19.40
CA ALA A 372 -5.15 12.27 19.09
C ALA A 372 -4.66 10.86 18.75
N LEU A 373 -5.03 9.86 19.55
CA LEU A 373 -4.64 8.46 19.32
C LEU A 373 -5.31 7.86 18.08
N ALA A 374 -6.57 8.20 17.78
CA ALA A 374 -7.26 7.75 16.57
C ALA A 374 -6.60 8.30 15.29
N ILE A 375 -6.30 9.61 15.28
CA ILE A 375 -5.60 10.27 14.17
C ILE A 375 -4.18 9.68 14.00
N VAL A 376 -3.45 9.45 15.10
CA VAL A 376 -2.13 8.79 15.07
C VAL A 376 -2.23 7.37 14.53
N SER A 377 -3.25 6.58 14.93
CA SER A 377 -3.48 5.24 14.41
C SER A 377 -3.67 5.24 12.89
N VAL A 378 -4.49 6.15 12.35
CA VAL A 378 -4.72 6.33 10.91
C VAL A 378 -3.44 6.72 10.17
N ILE A 379 -2.70 7.73 10.66
CA ILE A 379 -1.46 8.21 10.03
C ILE A 379 -0.38 7.12 10.02
N LEU A 380 -0.18 6.42 11.14
CA LEU A 380 0.80 5.33 11.23
C LEU A 380 0.43 4.18 10.29
N GLY A 381 -0.85 3.81 10.20
CA GLY A 381 -1.31 2.72 9.33
C GLY A 381 -1.17 3.04 7.84
N PHE A 382 -1.34 4.30 7.43
CA PHE A 382 -1.07 4.75 6.07
C PHE A 382 0.41 4.57 5.70
N TRP A 383 1.33 5.10 6.53
CA TRP A 383 2.77 4.97 6.30
C TRP A 383 3.25 3.51 6.38
N ALA A 384 2.68 2.71 7.27
CA ALA A 384 2.93 1.27 7.35
C ALA A 384 2.49 0.54 6.07
N GLY A 385 1.36 0.93 5.47
CA GLY A 385 0.90 0.40 4.18
C GLY A 385 1.87 0.71 3.04
N VAL A 386 2.31 1.97 2.93
CA VAL A 386 3.30 2.40 1.92
C VAL A 386 4.62 1.65 2.09
N LEU A 387 5.13 1.53 3.33
CA LEU A 387 6.36 0.79 3.61
C LEU A 387 6.19 -0.71 3.33
N THR A 388 5.05 -1.31 3.64
CA THR A 388 4.78 -2.74 3.35
C THR A 388 4.77 -2.99 1.84
N PHE A 389 4.09 -2.13 1.06
CA PHE A 389 4.05 -2.23 -0.39
C PHE A 389 5.45 -2.20 -1.03
N ILE A 390 6.33 -1.31 -0.55
CA ILE A 390 7.73 -1.20 -0.99
C ILE A 390 8.58 -2.39 -0.50
N GLY A 391 8.28 -2.91 0.70
CA GLY A 391 9.06 -3.94 1.38
C GLY A 391 8.84 -5.37 0.88
N MET A 392 7.60 -5.75 0.52
CA MET A 392 7.22 -7.13 0.18
C MET A 392 8.17 -7.77 -0.86
N LYS A 393 8.43 -9.08 -0.70
CA LYS A 393 9.39 -9.82 -1.56
C LYS A 393 8.94 -9.96 -3.01
N CYS A 394 7.64 -9.89 -3.27
CA CYS A 394 7.14 -9.80 -4.64
C CYS A 394 7.61 -8.50 -5.32
N THR A 395 7.54 -7.36 -4.62
CA THR A 395 7.69 -6.00 -5.17
C THR A 395 9.13 -5.67 -5.59
N LYS A 396 9.49 -6.02 -6.83
CA LYS A 396 10.84 -5.80 -7.39
C LYS A 396 11.11 -4.36 -7.86
N ILE A 397 10.97 -3.39 -6.95
CA ILE A 397 11.33 -1.96 -7.15
C ILE A 397 12.84 -1.80 -7.40
N GLY A 398 13.66 -2.52 -6.65
CA GLY A 398 15.13 -2.50 -6.76
C GLY A 398 15.78 -2.41 -5.39
N GLY A 399 16.57 -3.42 -5.03
CA GLY A 399 17.17 -3.55 -3.72
C GLY A 399 17.78 -4.94 -3.53
N SER A 400 18.37 -5.17 -2.36
CA SER A 400 18.69 -6.54 -1.92
C SER A 400 17.51 -7.12 -1.15
N GLU A 401 17.37 -8.45 -1.13
CA GLU A 401 16.41 -9.16 -0.29
C GLU A 401 16.47 -8.70 1.18
N MET A 402 17.65 -8.27 1.65
CA MET A 402 17.86 -7.73 2.99
C MET A 402 17.37 -6.30 3.21
N ALA A 403 17.27 -5.49 2.14
CA ALA A 403 16.63 -4.19 2.22
C ALA A 403 15.12 -4.36 2.31
N ASN A 404 14.54 -5.17 1.41
CA ASN A 404 13.12 -5.55 1.41
C ASN A 404 12.66 -6.13 2.77
N ALA A 405 13.41 -7.09 3.33
CA ALA A 405 13.11 -7.65 4.65
C ALA A 405 13.17 -6.62 5.79
N ARG A 406 14.13 -5.68 5.77
CA ARG A 406 14.24 -4.59 6.76
C ARG A 406 13.11 -3.57 6.64
N VAL A 407 12.72 -3.21 5.42
CA VAL A 407 11.59 -2.30 5.16
C VAL A 407 10.28 -2.95 5.59
N THR A 408 10.06 -4.23 5.27
CA THR A 408 8.90 -5.00 5.73
C THR A 408 8.84 -5.10 7.25
N PHE A 409 9.98 -5.34 7.92
CA PHE A 409 10.05 -5.37 9.37
C PHE A 409 9.68 -4.00 9.98
N ALA A 410 10.27 -2.91 9.50
CA ALA A 410 9.91 -1.56 9.94
C ALA A 410 8.41 -1.28 9.73
N ALA A 411 7.87 -1.61 8.54
CA ALA A 411 6.46 -1.45 8.22
C ALA A 411 5.54 -2.21 9.19
N SER A 412 5.90 -3.47 9.51
CA SER A 412 5.13 -4.29 10.45
C SER A 412 5.13 -3.73 11.88
N VAL A 413 6.25 -3.12 12.32
CA VAL A 413 6.32 -2.43 13.62
C VAL A 413 5.48 -1.15 13.61
N THR A 414 5.46 -0.40 12.50
CA THR A 414 4.56 0.77 12.34
C THR A 414 3.09 0.36 12.32
N TYR A 415 2.73 -0.76 11.67
CA TYR A 415 1.36 -1.30 11.72
C TYR A 415 0.99 -1.78 13.12
N LEU A 416 1.90 -2.41 13.88
CA LEU A 416 1.64 -2.75 15.29
C LEU A 416 1.36 -1.49 16.12
N ALA A 417 2.14 -0.41 15.96
CA ALA A 417 1.89 0.86 16.65
C ALA A 417 0.54 1.49 16.26
N SER A 418 0.15 1.41 14.99
CA SER A 418 -1.18 1.81 14.49
C SER A 418 -2.31 0.98 15.13
N GLY A 419 -2.20 -0.34 15.10
CA GLY A 419 -3.20 -1.25 15.69
C GLY A 419 -3.32 -1.11 17.20
N PHE A 420 -2.21 -0.97 17.94
CA PHE A 420 -2.25 -0.75 19.39
C PHE A 420 -2.81 0.63 19.77
N SER A 421 -2.48 1.70 19.05
CA SER A 421 -3.07 3.02 19.33
C SER A 421 -4.58 3.05 19.05
N GLY A 422 -5.05 2.37 18.00
CA GLY A 422 -6.47 2.12 17.77
C GLY A 422 -7.10 1.33 18.91
N LEU A 423 -6.53 0.16 19.25
CA LEU A 423 -7.03 -0.71 20.33
C LEU A 423 -7.16 0.02 21.67
N ILE A 424 -6.22 0.92 22.01
CA ILE A 424 -6.27 1.75 23.21
C ILE A 424 -7.48 2.69 23.18
N VAL A 425 -7.76 3.36 22.05
CA VAL A 425 -8.92 4.27 21.92
C VAL A 425 -10.23 3.53 22.16
N TYR A 426 -10.51 2.47 21.39
CA TYR A 426 -11.79 1.76 21.48
C TYR A 426 -11.96 1.07 22.84
N SER A 427 -10.87 0.55 23.44
CA SER A 427 -10.92 -0.09 24.76
C SER A 427 -11.08 0.91 25.91
N TRP A 428 -10.45 2.08 25.84
CA TRP A 428 -10.65 3.13 26.85
C TRP A 428 -12.06 3.72 26.75
N TRP A 429 -12.57 3.94 25.53
CA TRP A 429 -13.94 4.36 25.29
C TRP A 429 -14.95 3.34 25.82
N GLY A 430 -14.85 2.06 25.41
CA GLY A 430 -15.72 0.99 25.92
C GLY A 430 -15.62 0.81 27.45
N ASN A 431 -14.45 1.02 28.06
CA ASN A 431 -14.30 0.99 29.51
C ASN A 431 -14.96 2.19 30.21
N LYS A 432 -14.85 3.41 29.66
CA LYS A 432 -15.55 4.61 30.17
C LYS A 432 -17.06 4.36 30.17
N VAL A 433 -17.63 4.03 29.01
CA VAL A 433 -19.06 3.75 28.83
C VAL A 433 -19.54 2.67 29.79
N ARG A 434 -18.82 1.54 29.89
CA ARG A 434 -19.16 0.48 30.85
C ARG A 434 -19.07 0.93 32.31
N SER A 435 -18.09 1.77 32.68
CA SER A 435 -17.98 2.27 34.06
C SER A 435 -19.11 3.23 34.45
N GLU A 436 -19.56 4.08 33.51
CA GLU A 436 -20.66 5.03 33.71
C GLU A 436 -22.02 4.31 33.73
N PHE A 437 -22.18 3.26 32.92
CA PHE A 437 -23.39 2.44 32.92
C PHE A 437 -23.58 1.67 34.24
N VAL A 438 -22.51 1.10 34.82
CA VAL A 438 -22.62 0.26 36.04
C VAL A 438 -22.61 1.05 37.35
N ASP A 439 -22.17 2.31 37.38
CA ASP A 439 -22.17 3.11 38.62
C ASP A 439 -23.61 3.43 39.06
N PRO A 440 -24.04 3.05 40.28
CA PRO A 440 -25.36 3.39 40.81
C PRO A 440 -25.50 4.89 41.15
N ASN A 441 -24.40 5.64 41.27
CA ASN A 441 -24.40 7.08 41.55
C ASN A 441 -24.46 7.93 40.28
N PHE A 442 -24.36 7.34 39.09
CA PHE A 442 -24.36 8.06 37.83
C PHE A 442 -25.78 8.57 37.49
N ARG A 443 -25.99 9.87 37.71
CA ARG A 443 -27.30 10.56 37.56
C ARG A 443 -27.57 11.13 36.16
N ALA A 444 -26.60 11.07 35.25
CA ALA A 444 -26.76 11.49 33.86
C ALA A 444 -27.28 10.33 32.99
N GLN A 445 -27.64 10.63 31.74
CA GLN A 445 -28.14 9.62 30.80
C GLN A 445 -27.11 8.49 30.60
N LYS A 446 -27.55 7.23 30.76
CA LYS A 446 -26.67 6.06 30.63
C LYS A 446 -26.60 5.62 29.17
N PHE A 447 -25.38 5.43 28.69
CA PHE A 447 -25.09 5.03 27.31
C PHE A 447 -24.58 3.60 27.22
N GLU A 448 -24.95 2.94 26.14
CA GLU A 448 -24.41 1.67 25.68
C GLU A 448 -23.26 1.88 24.67
N ILE A 449 -22.54 0.81 24.36
CA ILE A 449 -21.40 0.82 23.44
C ILE A 449 -21.91 0.82 22.00
N GLY A 450 -21.60 1.86 21.24
CA GLY A 450 -22.04 1.99 19.84
C GLY A 450 -21.23 1.16 18.84
N ALA A 451 -21.83 0.92 17.67
CA ALA A 451 -21.28 0.08 16.59
C ALA A 451 -19.83 0.43 16.18
N ALA A 452 -19.46 1.71 16.20
CA ALA A 452 -18.12 2.17 15.84
C ALA A 452 -17.02 1.55 16.71
N VAL A 453 -17.29 1.30 17.99
CA VAL A 453 -16.32 0.71 18.93
C VAL A 453 -16.03 -0.75 18.58
N PHE A 454 -17.05 -1.51 18.18
CA PHE A 454 -16.90 -2.89 17.72
C PHE A 454 -16.16 -2.98 16.38
N ILE A 455 -16.48 -2.10 15.42
CA ILE A 455 -15.75 -1.97 14.15
C ILE A 455 -14.26 -1.63 14.42
N GLY A 456 -14.01 -0.71 15.35
CA GLY A 456 -12.68 -0.30 15.78
C GLY A 456 -11.87 -1.41 16.44
N TRP A 457 -12.47 -2.19 17.34
CA TRP A 457 -11.85 -3.38 17.93
C TRP A 457 -11.54 -4.44 16.86
N GLY A 458 -12.47 -4.69 15.93
CA GLY A 458 -12.25 -5.61 14.81
C GLY A 458 -11.08 -5.19 13.93
N GLY A 459 -11.09 -3.93 13.45
CA GLY A 459 -10.01 -3.37 12.64
C GLY A 459 -8.66 -3.38 13.34
N SER A 460 -8.61 -2.94 14.61
CA SER A 460 -7.39 -2.92 15.42
C SER A 460 -6.82 -4.32 15.64
N SER A 461 -7.65 -5.29 16.00
CA SER A 461 -7.24 -6.69 16.21
C SER A 461 -6.71 -7.32 14.93
N LEU A 462 -7.36 -7.03 13.79
CA LEU A 462 -7.00 -7.58 12.48
C LEU A 462 -5.73 -6.94 11.90
N VAL A 463 -5.44 -5.66 12.20
CA VAL A 463 -4.13 -5.05 11.98
C VAL A 463 -3.07 -5.70 12.87
N ILE A 464 -3.30 -5.82 14.19
CA ILE A 464 -2.33 -6.38 15.13
C ILE A 464 -1.95 -7.81 14.73
N ALA A 465 -2.92 -8.68 14.45
CA ALA A 465 -2.67 -10.08 14.10
C ALA A 465 -1.82 -10.23 12.83
N ALA A 466 -2.20 -9.56 11.74
CA ALA A 466 -1.47 -9.61 10.48
C ALA A 466 -0.09 -8.95 10.57
N ALA A 467 0.03 -7.85 11.31
CA ALA A 467 1.30 -7.17 11.55
C ALA A 467 2.25 -8.02 12.43
N SER A 468 1.74 -8.75 13.43
CA SER A 468 2.53 -9.70 14.23
C SER A 468 3.10 -10.82 13.35
N VAL A 469 2.31 -11.37 12.41
CA VAL A 469 2.77 -12.40 11.47
C VAL A 469 3.87 -11.85 10.55
N MET A 470 3.67 -10.67 9.96
CA MET A 470 4.71 -10.02 9.13
C MET A 470 5.98 -9.70 9.92
N CYS A 471 5.84 -9.22 11.16
CA CYS A 471 6.94 -8.90 12.06
C CYS A 471 7.78 -10.15 12.39
N TYR A 472 7.12 -11.29 12.68
CA TYR A 472 7.79 -12.56 12.93
C TYR A 472 8.62 -13.04 11.73
N PHE A 473 8.02 -13.10 10.54
CA PHE A 473 8.71 -13.62 9.35
C PHE A 473 9.83 -12.69 8.87
N SER A 474 9.57 -11.38 8.74
CA SER A 474 10.60 -10.41 8.32
C SER A 474 11.70 -10.26 9.39
N GLY A 475 11.34 -10.24 10.68
CA GLY A 475 12.29 -10.19 11.79
C GLY A 475 13.25 -11.38 11.79
N ARG A 476 12.75 -12.61 11.58
CA ARG A 476 13.61 -13.80 11.45
C ARG A 476 14.68 -13.61 10.37
N GLU A 477 14.31 -13.12 9.19
CA GLU A 477 15.28 -12.90 8.10
C GLU A 477 16.32 -11.83 8.44
N VAL A 478 15.89 -10.72 9.07
CA VAL A 478 16.77 -9.63 9.52
C VAL A 478 17.76 -10.10 10.59
N PHE A 479 17.31 -10.87 11.59
CA PHE A 479 18.16 -11.29 12.71
C PHE A 479 19.09 -12.47 12.37
N TYR A 480 18.62 -13.53 11.69
CA TYR A 480 19.45 -14.71 11.38
C TYR A 480 20.69 -14.35 10.53
N LYS A 481 20.53 -13.51 9.50
CA LYS A 481 21.65 -13.08 8.64
C LYS A 481 22.57 -12.03 9.30
N ASN A 482 22.16 -11.38 10.39
CA ASN A 482 23.05 -10.60 11.25
C ASN A 482 23.86 -11.49 12.21
N GLY A 483 23.29 -12.59 12.71
CA GLY A 483 24.00 -13.58 13.55
C GLY A 483 25.24 -14.15 12.86
N ASN A 484 25.12 -14.58 11.60
CA ASN A 484 26.25 -15.08 10.80
C ASN A 484 27.32 -14.02 10.45
N LYS A 485 27.14 -12.74 10.83
CA LYS A 485 28.20 -11.71 10.77
C LYS A 485 28.94 -11.51 12.09
N ARG A 486 28.60 -12.27 13.14
CA ARG A 486 29.25 -12.25 14.46
C ARG A 486 30.21 -13.44 14.70
N GLN A 487 30.69 -14.12 13.65
CA GLN A 487 31.96 -14.85 13.81
C GLN A 487 33.07 -13.81 14.04
N PRO A 488 33.89 -13.96 15.10
CA PRO A 488 35.01 -13.05 15.33
C PRO A 488 36.02 -13.21 14.20
N ARG A 489 36.49 -12.08 13.67
CA ARG A 489 37.61 -12.06 12.74
C ARG A 489 38.91 -12.25 13.52
N SER A 490 39.14 -13.47 13.98
CA SER A 490 40.36 -13.90 14.70
C SER A 490 41.57 -13.91 13.76
N TYR A 491 41.97 -12.73 13.29
CA TYR A 491 43.35 -12.49 12.92
C TYR A 491 44.16 -12.53 14.20
N ALA A 492 44.81 -13.67 14.45
CA ALA A 492 45.74 -13.83 15.55
C ALA A 492 46.97 -12.95 15.29
N THR A 493 46.91 -11.70 15.75
CA THR A 493 48.08 -10.82 15.86
C THR A 493 48.96 -11.35 17.00
N VAL A 494 49.79 -12.36 16.67
CA VAL A 494 50.86 -12.87 17.55
C VAL A 494 51.88 -11.75 17.73
N ARG A 495 51.60 -10.88 18.70
CA ARG A 495 52.38 -9.69 19.02
C ARG A 495 53.53 -10.08 19.95
N SER A 496 54.58 -10.69 19.38
CA SER A 496 55.85 -10.87 20.07
C SER A 496 56.39 -9.51 20.51
N ARG A 497 56.35 -9.26 21.82
CA ARG A 497 56.92 -8.08 22.47
C ARG A 497 58.25 -8.47 23.09
N SER A 498 59.34 -8.25 22.36
CA SER A 498 60.68 -8.24 22.93
C SER A 498 61.16 -6.79 23.01
N TYR A 499 61.55 -6.36 24.21
CA TYR A 499 62.25 -5.10 24.45
C TYR A 499 63.78 -5.35 24.36
N VAL A 500 64.60 -4.39 24.82
CA VAL A 500 66.08 -4.45 24.97
C VAL A 500 66.93 -4.03 23.73
N THR A 501 67.07 -2.71 23.61
CA THR A 501 68.34 -1.94 23.41
C THR A 501 69.60 -2.53 22.72
N ALA A 502 70.02 -1.81 21.66
CA ALA A 502 71.37 -1.25 21.44
C ALA A 502 72.54 -2.05 20.79
N ARG A 503 73.46 -1.24 20.19
CA ARG A 503 74.84 -1.51 19.69
C ARG A 503 75.07 -2.39 18.45
N THR A 504 75.19 -1.71 17.30
CA THR A 504 76.38 -1.62 16.43
C THR A 504 77.45 -2.74 16.51
N ARG A 505 77.61 -3.52 15.42
CA ARG A 505 78.92 -3.65 14.72
C ARG A 505 78.85 -4.25 13.30
N THR A 506 79.88 -3.91 12.53
CA THR A 506 80.21 -4.23 11.13
C THR A 506 80.65 -5.68 10.88
N TYR A 507 80.43 -6.17 9.65
CA TYR A 507 81.32 -7.10 8.92
C TYR A 507 81.33 -6.78 7.41
N MET A 508 82.27 -7.35 6.63
CA MET A 508 82.72 -6.88 5.29
C MET A 508 83.09 -8.08 4.36
N LEU A 509 83.48 -7.96 3.07
CA LEU A 509 83.82 -6.78 2.25
C LEU A 509 83.46 -6.86 0.73
N PRO A 510 83.91 -7.84 -0.09
CA PRO A 510 84.22 -7.56 -1.52
C PRO A 510 83.38 -8.38 -2.53
N GLY A 511 83.39 -8.10 -3.84
CA GLY A 511 84.06 -7.05 -4.63
C GLY A 511 83.61 -7.14 -6.11
N SER A 512 83.43 -6.03 -6.85
CA SER A 512 84.46 -5.27 -7.60
C SER A 512 84.84 -5.86 -8.98
N SER A 513 84.26 -5.29 -10.06
CA SER A 513 84.81 -5.13 -11.44
C SER A 513 83.69 -4.71 -12.42
N ARG A 514 83.89 -3.90 -13.49
CA ARG A 514 84.89 -2.86 -13.86
C ARG A 514 84.20 -1.88 -14.88
N PRO A 515 84.83 -0.82 -15.45
CA PRO A 515 84.12 0.46 -15.67
C PRO A 515 83.79 0.89 -17.12
N ALA A 516 82.88 1.88 -17.18
CA ALA A 516 82.77 3.06 -18.07
C ALA A 516 83.41 3.11 -19.48
N LEU A 517 82.63 3.65 -20.43
CA LEU A 517 83.11 4.66 -21.40
C LEU A 517 81.96 5.58 -21.86
N THR A 518 82.27 6.64 -22.63
CA THR A 518 81.45 7.86 -22.79
C THR A 518 81.02 8.15 -24.23
N PHE A 519 79.86 8.81 -24.39
CA PHE A 519 79.62 9.75 -25.49
C PHE A 519 78.65 10.88 -25.07
N SER A 520 78.56 11.96 -25.84
CA SER A 520 77.89 13.23 -25.49
C SER A 520 76.98 13.74 -26.62
N GLY A 521 75.93 14.51 -26.29
CA GLY A 521 75.10 15.15 -27.34
C GLY A 521 73.80 15.85 -26.93
N SER A 522 73.89 17.15 -26.62
CA SER A 522 72.87 18.19 -26.87
C SER A 522 71.47 18.20 -26.17
N SER A 523 71.26 19.24 -25.35
CA SER A 523 70.07 20.17 -25.29
C SER A 523 68.62 19.61 -25.22
N ARG A 524 67.71 20.10 -24.36
CA ARG A 524 67.53 21.44 -23.73
C ARG A 524 67.11 21.37 -22.25
N ARG A 525 67.14 22.52 -21.54
CA ARG A 525 66.87 22.67 -20.09
C ARG A 525 65.39 22.98 -19.72
N PRO A 526 64.97 22.66 -18.48
CA PRO A 526 63.87 23.29 -17.74
C PRO A 526 64.37 24.17 -16.55
N THR A 527 63.46 24.61 -15.65
CA THR A 527 63.69 25.08 -14.24
C THR A 527 64.18 26.54 -14.00
N PRO A 528 64.13 27.13 -12.76
CA PRO A 528 62.96 27.24 -11.81
C PRO A 528 62.92 28.47 -10.81
N VAL A 529 61.79 28.65 -10.06
CA VAL A 529 61.59 29.31 -8.70
C VAL A 529 62.19 30.72 -8.36
N PRO A 530 62.03 31.35 -7.13
CA PRO A 530 61.04 31.22 -6.03
C PRO A 530 60.25 32.56 -5.70
N PRO A 531 60.26 33.25 -4.50
CA PRO A 531 58.99 33.57 -3.80
C PRO A 531 58.87 34.99 -3.14
N LEU A 532 57.92 35.11 -2.18
CA LEU A 532 57.84 36.00 -0.99
C LEU A 532 56.96 37.28 -0.96
N PHE A 533 56.56 37.60 0.28
CA PHE A 533 56.00 38.85 0.85
C PHE A 533 54.48 39.14 0.88
N SER A 534 54.12 40.15 1.68
CA SER A 534 52.82 40.40 2.33
C SER A 534 52.43 41.90 2.28
N GLY A 535 51.14 42.25 2.16
CA GLY A 535 50.70 43.66 2.18
C GLY A 535 49.18 43.95 2.08
N GLN A 536 48.54 44.14 3.23
CA GLN A 536 47.44 45.06 3.59
C GLN A 536 46.53 45.83 2.56
N VAL A 537 45.20 45.77 2.84
CA VAL A 537 44.24 46.90 3.11
C VAL A 537 43.41 47.61 1.99
N SER A 538 42.08 47.70 2.25
CA SER A 538 41.05 48.67 1.76
C SER A 538 40.58 48.62 0.27
N LEU A 539 39.39 49.15 -0.13
CA LEU A 539 38.33 49.91 0.58
C LEU A 539 36.87 49.56 0.10
N ALA A 540 35.98 49.31 1.07
CA ALA A 540 34.55 49.71 1.27
C ALA A 540 33.44 49.84 0.18
N SER A 541 32.28 49.24 0.50
CA SER A 541 30.91 49.85 0.60
C SER A 541 29.95 48.79 1.21
N GLN A 542 29.39 48.96 2.43
CA GLN A 542 28.08 49.57 2.80
C GLN A 542 26.84 48.96 2.08
N GLU A 543 25.70 48.65 2.73
CA GLU A 543 25.30 48.37 4.15
C GLU A 543 23.89 47.70 4.10
N THR A 544 23.11 47.31 5.13
CA THR A 544 22.97 47.52 6.60
C THR A 544 23.02 46.14 7.34
N ARG A 545 22.71 45.83 8.63
CA ARG A 545 21.80 46.27 9.73
C ARG A 545 20.29 45.99 9.49
N SER A 546 19.46 45.52 10.44
CA SER A 546 19.62 45.03 11.84
C SER A 546 18.33 44.27 12.25
N SER A 547 18.18 43.50 13.34
CA SER A 547 19.09 42.94 14.35
C SER A 547 18.38 41.79 15.11
N ARG A 548 18.99 41.23 16.17
CA ARG A 548 18.54 40.03 16.88
C ARG A 548 18.84 40.17 18.38
N THR A 549 17.85 40.03 19.24
CA THR A 549 18.02 40.01 20.72
C THR A 549 17.72 38.63 21.30
N LYS A 550 18.52 38.24 22.31
CA LYS A 550 18.30 37.11 23.22
C LYS A 550 18.14 37.67 24.63
N GLN A 551 17.37 37.03 25.50
CA GLN A 551 17.61 37.00 26.96
C GLN A 551 17.03 35.69 27.56
N PRO A 552 17.31 35.33 28.85
CA PRO A 552 17.45 33.92 29.25
C PRO A 552 16.50 33.46 30.37
N ARG A 553 16.76 32.26 30.93
CA ARG A 553 16.06 31.67 32.09
C ARG A 553 16.35 32.41 33.41
N GLY A 554 15.34 32.43 34.29
CA GLY A 554 15.43 32.70 35.73
C GLY A 554 14.21 32.09 36.45
N ARG A 555 14.29 31.88 37.76
CA ARG A 555 13.15 31.52 38.65
C ARG A 555 12.76 32.73 39.49
N ASP A 556 11.53 32.78 40.03
CA ASP A 556 11.25 32.45 41.44
C ASP A 556 9.74 32.60 41.76
N SER A 557 9.35 32.71 43.03
CA SER A 557 8.02 32.33 43.56
C SER A 557 7.17 33.51 44.09
N PHE A 558 5.91 33.22 44.43
CA PHE A 558 4.85 34.14 44.92
C PHE A 558 4.32 35.12 43.87
N VAL A 559 3.04 35.53 43.87
CA VAL A 559 1.91 35.21 44.79
C VAL A 559 0.85 34.40 44.05
#